data_AF-A0A7W1Z486-F1
#
_entry.id   AF-A0A7W1Z486-F1
#
_cell.length_a   1.000
_cell.length_b   1.000
_cell.length_c   1.000
_cell.angle_alpha   90.00
_cell.angle_beta   90.00
_cell.angle_gamma   90.00
#
_symmetry.space_group_name_H-M   'P 1'
#
loop_
_entity.id
_entity.type
_entity.pdbx_description
1 polymer ?
#
loop_
_entity_poly.entity_id
_entity_poly.type
_entity_poly.pdbx_seq_one_letter_code
_entity_poly.pdbx_strand_id
1 'polypeptide(L)'
;YYGWVVERLLEAIRPDTSHGEAPEIPRYEATRGPGSTADVDFWTSREVREVVKSHLNYIVADTKQWEQAAAYFLDKNDKVEAFVKNSGLGFAIPYLHNGQMHDYVPDFIIHLKSDPPLHLILETKGYDPLEDVKCAAAERWVAAVNADGTFGQWKYSIAKKVSDIPEILKIASLAH
;
A
#
# COMPACT_ATOMS: atom_id res chain seq x y z
N TYR A 1 -0.06 -27.34 -15.57
CA TYR A 1 0.81 -26.46 -16.36
C TYR A 1 0.06 -25.23 -16.90
N TYR A 2 -1.12 -25.37 -17.51
CA TYR A 2 -1.91 -24.21 -18.00
C TYR A 2 -2.61 -23.35 -16.92
N GLY A 3 -2.76 -23.86 -15.69
CA GLY A 3 -3.51 -23.16 -14.63
C GLY A 3 -2.98 -21.75 -14.32
N TRP A 4 -1.67 -21.58 -14.21
CA TRP A 4 -1.04 -20.28 -13.93
C TRP A 4 -1.22 -19.24 -15.03
N VAL A 5 -1.26 -19.67 -16.29
CA VAL A 5 -1.47 -18.75 -17.41
C VAL A 5 -2.92 -18.26 -17.41
N VAL A 6 -3.88 -19.18 -17.22
CA VAL A 6 -5.30 -18.84 -17.12
C VAL A 6 -5.54 -17.89 -15.95
N GLU A 7 -4.96 -18.19 -14.79
CA GLU A 7 -5.05 -17.35 -13.59
C GLU A 7 -4.51 -15.94 -13.82
N ARG A 8 -3.30 -15.80 -14.39
CA ARG A 8 -2.74 -14.49 -14.72
C ARG A 8 -3.56 -13.72 -15.73
N LEU A 9 -4.14 -14.40 -16.72
CA LEU A 9 -5.01 -13.76 -17.71
C LEU A 9 -6.30 -13.28 -17.05
N LEU A 10 -6.96 -14.11 -16.23
CA LEU A 10 -8.17 -13.73 -15.50
C LEU A 10 -7.93 -12.53 -14.58
N GLU A 11 -6.83 -12.53 -13.85
CA GLU A 11 -6.43 -11.41 -12.98
C GLU A 11 -6.01 -10.15 -13.75
N ALA A 12 -5.78 -10.24 -15.06
CA ALA A 12 -5.46 -9.11 -15.94
C ALA A 12 -6.69 -8.55 -16.70
N ILE A 13 -7.84 -9.24 -16.69
CA ILE A 13 -9.05 -8.72 -17.30
C ILE A 13 -9.52 -7.49 -16.52
N ARG A 14 -9.77 -6.39 -17.24
CA ARG A 14 -10.27 -5.12 -16.70
C ARG A 14 -11.48 -4.67 -17.51
N PRO A 15 -12.47 -4.00 -16.89
CA PRO A 15 -13.56 -3.38 -17.63
C PRO A 15 -13.05 -2.32 -18.59
N ASP A 16 -13.62 -2.24 -19.79
CA ASP A 16 -13.35 -1.18 -20.75
C ASP A 16 -14.16 0.08 -20.41
N THR A 17 -13.68 0.79 -19.39
CA THR A 17 -14.29 2.05 -18.93
C THR A 17 -14.29 3.13 -20.01
N SER A 18 -13.37 3.07 -21.00
CA SER A 18 -13.32 4.03 -22.11
C SER A 18 -14.46 3.85 -23.12
N HIS A 19 -15.03 2.64 -23.19
CA HIS A 19 -16.19 2.31 -24.01
C HIS A 19 -17.48 2.17 -23.19
N GLY A 20 -17.49 2.66 -21.95
CA GLY A 20 -18.70 2.79 -21.14
C GLY A 20 -19.05 1.59 -20.25
N GLU A 21 -18.15 0.61 -20.10
CA GLU A 21 -18.31 -0.41 -19.05
C GLU A 21 -18.14 0.23 -17.66
N ALA A 22 -18.89 -0.28 -16.68
CA ALA A 22 -18.75 0.19 -15.31
C ALA A 22 -17.36 -0.18 -14.76
N PRO A 23 -16.68 0.73 -14.05
CA PRO A 23 -15.41 0.41 -13.42
C PRO A 23 -15.59 -0.68 -12.38
N GLU A 24 -14.51 -1.42 -12.13
CA GLU A 24 -14.45 -2.33 -11.00
C GLU A 24 -14.51 -1.52 -9.70
N ILE A 25 -15.41 -1.88 -8.79
CA ILE A 25 -15.56 -1.24 -7.48
C ILE A 25 -15.18 -2.22 -6.37
N PRO A 26 -14.54 -1.74 -5.29
CA PRO A 26 -14.14 -2.58 -4.18
C PRO A 26 -15.36 -3.12 -3.44
N ARG A 27 -15.29 -4.38 -3.01
CA ARG A 27 -16.24 -4.92 -2.04
C ARG A 27 -15.68 -4.72 -0.65
N TYR A 28 -16.24 -3.75 0.07
CA TYR A 28 -15.87 -3.51 1.46
C TYR A 28 -16.42 -4.59 2.39
N GLU A 29 -15.73 -4.81 3.51
CA GLU A 29 -16.24 -5.60 4.62
C GLU A 29 -17.52 -4.93 5.17
N ALA A 30 -18.61 -5.67 5.24
CA ALA A 30 -19.92 -5.12 5.58
C ALA A 30 -20.12 -4.96 7.09
N THR A 31 -19.37 -5.71 7.90
CA THR A 31 -19.60 -5.82 9.35
C THR A 31 -18.70 -4.92 10.19
N ARG A 32 -17.54 -4.52 9.65
CA ARG A 32 -16.57 -3.64 10.32
C ARG A 32 -16.51 -2.30 9.59
N GLY A 33 -16.51 -1.20 10.35
CA GLY A 33 -16.28 0.14 9.80
C GLY A 33 -14.83 0.34 9.32
N PRO A 34 -14.50 1.52 8.78
CA PRO A 34 -13.13 1.86 8.38
C PRO A 34 -12.13 1.64 9.51
N GLY A 35 -10.98 1.03 9.20
CA GLY A 35 -9.91 0.83 10.18
C GLY A 35 -9.25 2.15 10.58
N SER A 36 -8.79 2.25 11.83
CA SER A 36 -8.06 3.41 12.34
C SER A 36 -6.76 2.97 13.00
N THR A 37 -5.74 3.83 12.91
CA THR A 37 -4.50 3.63 13.70
C THR A 37 -4.75 3.78 15.21
N ALA A 38 -5.87 4.38 15.63
CA ALA A 38 -6.29 4.42 17.03
C ALA A 38 -6.60 3.03 17.60
N ASP A 39 -6.90 2.04 16.74
CA ASP A 39 -7.25 0.68 17.15
C ASP A 39 -6.02 -0.25 17.19
N VAL A 40 -4.83 0.26 16.88
CA VAL A 40 -3.60 -0.53 16.86
C VAL A 40 -3.07 -0.72 18.28
N ASP A 41 -3.21 -1.93 18.79
CA ASP A 41 -2.67 -2.37 20.07
C ASP A 41 -2.08 -3.79 19.92
N PHE A 42 -0.77 -3.91 20.08
CA PHE A 42 -0.10 -5.21 20.09
C PHE A 42 1.23 -5.17 20.85
N TRP A 43 1.61 -6.31 21.41
CA TRP A 43 2.89 -6.50 22.08
C TRP A 43 3.95 -6.97 21.08
N THR A 44 5.15 -6.38 21.15
CA THR A 44 6.31 -6.81 20.34
C THR A 44 7.58 -6.82 21.18
N SER A 45 8.45 -7.80 20.94
CA SER A 45 9.81 -7.85 21.47
C SER A 45 10.85 -7.23 20.52
N ARG A 46 10.41 -6.76 19.34
CA ARG A 46 11.28 -6.14 18.33
C ARG A 46 11.64 -4.72 18.74
N GLU A 47 12.79 -4.25 18.25
CA GLU A 47 13.21 -2.86 18.45
C GLU A 47 12.20 -1.90 17.82
N VAL A 48 11.95 -0.80 18.52
CA VAL A 48 11.08 0.28 18.06
C VAL A 48 11.90 1.54 17.86
N ARG A 49 11.48 2.36 16.90
CA ARG A 49 12.10 3.66 16.63
C ARG A 49 11.06 4.75 16.67
N GLU A 50 11.35 5.81 17.41
CA GLU A 50 10.49 6.98 17.53
C GLU A 50 10.46 7.76 16.20
N VAL A 51 9.27 8.23 15.84
CA VAL A 51 8.98 9.02 14.64
C VAL A 51 7.92 10.08 14.97
N VAL A 52 7.96 11.22 14.28
CA VAL A 52 7.08 12.36 14.59
C VAL A 52 5.79 12.35 13.77
N LYS A 53 5.86 11.91 12.51
CA LYS A 53 4.72 11.94 11.57
C LYS A 53 3.87 10.65 11.57
N SER A 54 4.08 9.75 12.52
CA SER A 54 3.21 8.58 12.70
C SER A 54 2.34 8.76 13.93
N HIS A 55 1.04 8.52 13.81
CA HIS A 55 0.12 8.56 14.95
C HIS A 55 0.51 7.56 16.06
N LEU A 56 1.19 6.46 15.71
CA LEU A 56 1.67 5.48 16.69
C LEU A 56 2.92 5.96 17.45
N ASN A 57 3.51 7.09 17.07
CA ASN A 57 4.78 7.67 17.57
C ASN A 57 6.03 6.77 17.42
N TYR A 58 5.82 5.50 17.08
CA TYR A 58 6.85 4.50 16.90
C TYR A 58 6.60 3.72 15.63
N ILE A 59 7.68 3.30 15.00
CA ILE A 59 7.68 2.21 14.05
C ILE A 59 8.35 1.01 14.68
N VAL A 60 7.71 -0.16 14.57
CA VAL A 60 8.37 -1.43 14.89
C VAL A 60 9.36 -1.67 13.77
N ALA A 61 10.65 -1.57 14.06
CA ALA A 61 11.66 -1.88 13.08
C ALA A 61 11.77 -3.40 12.98
N ASP A 62 11.58 -3.97 11.79
CA ASP A 62 12.13 -5.30 11.59
C ASP A 62 13.66 -5.18 11.59
N THR A 63 14.38 -6.28 11.81
CA THR A 63 15.86 -6.34 11.80
C THR A 63 16.49 -5.94 10.45
N LYS A 64 15.70 -5.44 9.50
CA LYS A 64 16.08 -5.01 8.17
C LYS A 64 16.32 -3.50 8.14
N GLN A 65 17.55 -3.12 7.80
CA GLN A 65 18.00 -1.73 7.68
C GLN A 65 17.10 -0.86 6.78
N TRP A 66 16.39 -1.45 5.80
CA TRP A 66 15.57 -0.71 4.84
C TRP A 66 14.36 -0.02 5.47
N GLU A 67 13.61 -0.68 6.34
CA GLU A 67 12.40 -0.10 6.92
C GLU A 67 12.74 1.06 7.87
N GLN A 68 13.81 0.91 8.64
CA GLN A 68 14.31 1.98 9.51
C GLN A 68 14.75 3.19 8.70
N ALA A 69 15.49 2.95 7.62
CA ALA A 69 15.94 4.03 6.74
C ALA A 69 14.76 4.65 5.97
N ALA A 70 13.78 3.85 5.56
CA ALA A 70 12.56 4.32 4.92
C ALA A 70 11.77 5.24 5.85
N ALA A 71 11.52 4.80 7.09
CA ALA A 71 10.85 5.61 8.10
C ALA A 71 11.59 6.94 8.35
N TYR A 72 12.92 6.95 8.34
CA TYR A 72 13.70 8.19 8.43
C TYR A 72 13.41 9.14 7.25
N PHE A 73 13.41 8.66 6.01
CA PHE A 73 13.09 9.50 4.85
C PHE A 73 11.63 9.98 4.88
N LEU A 74 10.68 9.13 5.27
CA LEU A 74 9.26 9.49 5.39
C LEU A 74 9.06 10.59 6.44
N ASP A 75 9.63 10.41 7.63
CA ASP A 75 9.48 11.33 8.76
C ASP A 75 10.09 12.71 8.46
N LYS A 76 11.20 12.76 7.72
CA LYS A 76 11.88 14.01 7.35
C LYS A 76 11.38 14.67 6.07
N ASN A 77 10.51 14.04 5.28
CA ASN A 77 10.07 14.60 4.01
C ASN A 77 8.90 15.57 4.17
N ASP A 78 9.02 16.80 3.68
CA ASP A 78 8.00 17.84 3.83
C ASP A 78 6.68 17.54 3.11
N LYS A 79 6.70 16.66 2.10
CA LYS A 79 5.52 16.22 1.36
C LYS A 79 4.69 15.18 2.11
N VAL A 80 5.27 14.55 3.14
CA VAL A 80 4.54 13.60 3.99
C VAL A 80 3.85 14.39 5.09
N GLU A 81 2.53 14.22 5.18
CA GLU A 81 1.73 14.73 6.29
C GLU A 81 1.76 13.74 7.46
N ALA A 82 1.43 12.49 7.18
CA ALA A 82 1.46 11.40 8.14
C ALA A 82 1.86 10.09 7.46
N PHE A 83 2.36 9.13 8.21
CA PHE A 83 2.58 7.78 7.71
C PHE A 83 2.42 6.75 8.81
N VAL A 84 2.19 5.49 8.44
CA VAL A 84 2.16 4.38 9.37
C VAL A 84 2.82 3.16 8.74
N LYS A 85 3.62 2.44 9.52
CA LYS A 85 4.06 1.09 9.16
C LYS A 85 2.88 0.16 9.37
N ASN A 86 2.55 -0.67 8.38
CA ASN A 86 1.45 -1.62 8.42
C ASN A 86 1.81 -2.83 9.31
N SER A 87 1.95 -2.60 10.61
CA SER A 87 2.22 -3.62 11.63
C SER A 87 1.05 -3.64 12.59
N GLY A 88 0.28 -4.73 12.57
CA GLY A 88 -0.92 -4.85 13.41
C GLY A 88 -2.13 -4.03 12.94
N LEU A 89 -2.02 -3.29 11.82
CA LEU A 89 -3.12 -2.48 11.29
C LEU A 89 -4.21 -3.33 10.60
N GLY A 90 -3.85 -4.51 10.08
CA GLY A 90 -4.76 -5.40 9.37
C GLY A 90 -5.10 -4.91 7.96
N PHE A 91 -4.31 -4.01 7.38
CA PHE A 91 -4.47 -3.60 5.99
C PHE A 91 -3.83 -4.63 5.07
N ALA A 92 -4.67 -5.33 4.29
CA ALA A 92 -4.26 -6.38 3.37
C ALA A 92 -4.99 -6.23 2.03
N ILE A 93 -4.30 -6.57 0.95
CA ILE A 93 -4.82 -6.58 -0.40
C ILE A 93 -4.91 -8.04 -0.86
N PRO A 94 -6.11 -8.56 -1.14
CA PRO A 94 -6.27 -9.94 -1.57
C PRO A 94 -5.71 -10.14 -2.98
N TYR A 95 -5.07 -11.28 -3.21
CA TYR A 95 -4.62 -11.71 -4.54
C TYR A 95 -4.79 -13.23 -4.71
N LEU A 96 -5.03 -13.66 -5.95
CA LEU A 96 -5.11 -15.07 -6.31
C LEU A 96 -3.71 -15.55 -6.76
N HIS A 97 -3.24 -16.64 -6.16
CA HIS A 97 -2.03 -17.31 -6.62
C HIS A 97 -2.13 -18.83 -6.41
N ASN A 98 -1.77 -19.62 -7.44
CA ASN A 98 -1.86 -21.08 -7.37
C ASN A 98 -3.28 -21.58 -7.05
N GLY A 99 -4.31 -20.85 -7.47
CA GLY A 99 -5.71 -21.21 -7.21
C GLY A 99 -6.13 -21.04 -5.75
N GLN A 100 -5.36 -20.32 -4.94
CA GLN A 100 -5.68 -19.98 -3.56
C GLN A 100 -5.66 -18.46 -3.37
N MET A 101 -6.56 -17.97 -2.51
CA MET A 101 -6.55 -16.57 -2.10
C MET A 101 -5.46 -16.37 -1.06
N HIS A 102 -4.69 -15.30 -1.25
CA HIS A 102 -3.62 -14.86 -0.36
C HIS A 102 -3.76 -13.37 -0.08
N ASP A 103 -3.11 -12.92 1.00
CA ASP A 103 -3.10 -11.52 1.41
C ASP A 103 -1.72 -10.91 1.18
N TYR A 104 -1.69 -9.82 0.43
CA TYR A 104 -0.53 -8.94 0.32
C TYR A 104 -0.64 -7.83 1.38
N VAL A 105 0.30 -7.82 2.33
CA VAL A 105 0.41 -6.80 3.37
C VAL A 105 1.54 -5.84 2.99
N PRO A 106 1.24 -4.62 2.50
CA PRO A 106 2.27 -3.67 2.13
C PRO A 106 2.98 -3.09 3.34
N ASP A 107 4.22 -2.63 3.20
CA ASP A 107 5.02 -2.16 4.36
C ASP A 107 4.50 -0.84 4.98
N PHE A 108 4.16 0.19 4.16
CA PHE A 108 3.75 1.51 4.65
C PHE A 108 2.50 2.05 3.94
N ILE A 109 1.71 2.82 4.71
CA ILE A 109 0.65 3.70 4.20
C ILE A 109 1.03 5.13 4.56
N ILE A 110 1.00 6.02 3.57
CA ILE A 110 1.49 7.39 3.68
C ILE A 110 0.39 8.34 3.25
N HIS A 111 0.12 9.35 4.06
CA HIS A 111 -0.71 10.49 3.70
C HIS A 111 0.19 11.61 3.19
N LEU A 112 0.02 11.97 1.92
CA LEU A 112 0.77 13.04 1.26
C LEU A 112 0.02 14.36 1.36
N LYS A 113 0.78 15.44 1.54
CA LYS A 113 0.27 16.81 1.46
C LYS A 113 -0.05 17.12 0.00
N SER A 114 -1.31 16.95 -0.38
CA SER A 114 -1.86 17.33 -1.67
C SER A 114 -3.31 17.79 -1.52
N ASP A 115 -3.81 18.48 -2.53
CA ASP A 115 -5.20 18.85 -2.64
C ASP A 115 -5.73 18.40 -4.02
N PRO A 116 -6.57 17.35 -4.09
CA PRO A 116 -7.18 16.61 -2.98
C PRO A 116 -6.19 15.73 -2.18
N PRO A 117 -6.57 15.29 -0.96
CA PRO A 117 -5.74 14.39 -0.14
C PRO A 117 -5.38 13.09 -0.86
N LEU A 118 -4.12 12.66 -0.73
CA LEU A 118 -3.56 11.51 -1.44
C LEU A 118 -2.92 10.51 -0.47
N HIS A 119 -3.36 9.27 -0.57
CA HIS A 119 -2.75 8.13 0.07
C HIS A 119 -1.74 7.46 -0.87
N LEU A 120 -0.61 7.04 -0.33
CA LEU A 120 0.40 6.27 -1.02
C LEU A 120 0.67 4.98 -0.24
N ILE A 121 0.45 3.85 -0.88
CA ILE A 121 0.93 2.54 -0.44
C ILE A 121 2.37 2.41 -0.92
N LEU A 122 3.31 2.19 0.00
CA LEU A 122 4.72 2.05 -0.29
C LEU A 122 5.24 0.70 0.20
N GLU A 123 5.69 -0.13 -0.73
CA GLU A 123 6.46 -1.34 -0.43
C GLU A 123 7.95 -1.02 -0.41
N THR A 124 8.65 -1.55 0.59
CA THR A 124 10.11 -1.42 0.73
C THR A 124 10.75 -2.80 0.70
N LYS A 125 11.11 -3.28 -0.50
CA LYS A 125 11.69 -4.63 -0.66
C LYS A 125 12.74 -4.72 -1.75
N GLY A 126 13.65 -5.67 -1.53
CA GLY A 126 14.44 -6.35 -2.55
C GLY A 126 13.75 -7.63 -3.03
N TYR A 127 14.31 -8.25 -4.08
CA TYR A 127 13.75 -9.36 -4.86
C TYR A 127 12.71 -10.26 -4.13
N ASP A 128 11.47 -10.20 -4.62
CA ASP A 128 10.38 -11.12 -4.28
C ASP A 128 9.92 -11.83 -5.57
N PRO A 129 9.97 -13.18 -5.64
CA PRO A 129 9.53 -13.90 -6.84
C PRO A 129 8.03 -13.73 -7.17
N LEU A 130 7.22 -13.25 -6.24
CA LEU A 130 5.80 -12.94 -6.43
C LEU A 130 5.51 -11.44 -6.57
N GLU A 131 6.55 -10.62 -6.73
CA GLU A 131 6.44 -9.17 -6.84
C GLU A 131 5.41 -8.75 -7.89
N ASP A 132 5.51 -9.26 -9.13
CA ASP A 132 4.60 -8.88 -10.21
C ASP A 132 3.14 -9.17 -9.90
N VAL A 133 2.87 -10.28 -9.19
CA VAL A 133 1.50 -10.67 -8.81
C VAL A 133 0.95 -9.71 -7.75
N LYS A 134 1.77 -9.36 -6.76
CA LYS A 134 1.41 -8.42 -5.69
C LYS A 134 1.24 -6.99 -6.24
N CYS A 135 2.10 -6.56 -7.16
CA CYS A 135 1.97 -5.27 -7.85
C CYS A 135 0.64 -5.19 -8.58
N ALA A 136 0.33 -6.18 -9.41
CA ALA A 136 -0.90 -6.20 -10.19
C ALA A 136 -2.14 -6.18 -9.29
N ALA A 137 -2.12 -6.89 -8.17
CA ALA A 137 -3.19 -6.86 -7.18
C ALA A 137 -3.33 -5.47 -6.52
N ALA A 138 -2.23 -4.85 -6.11
CA ALA A 138 -2.24 -3.53 -5.49
C ALA A 138 -2.70 -2.43 -6.46
N GLU A 139 -2.25 -2.47 -7.72
CA GLU A 139 -2.68 -1.54 -8.76
C GLU A 139 -4.17 -1.70 -9.07
N ARG A 140 -4.67 -2.93 -9.18
CA ARG A 140 -6.10 -3.22 -9.36
C ARG A 140 -6.93 -2.68 -8.19
N TRP A 141 -6.46 -2.91 -6.96
CA TRP A 141 -7.12 -2.42 -5.75
C TRP A 141 -7.17 -0.89 -5.71
N VAL A 142 -6.05 -0.21 -6.02
CA VAL A 142 -5.97 1.25 -6.09
C VAL A 142 -6.93 1.79 -7.14
N ALA A 143 -6.97 1.18 -8.33
CA ALA A 143 -7.88 1.60 -9.40
C ALA A 143 -9.35 1.50 -8.96
N ALA A 144 -9.72 0.41 -8.29
CA ALA A 144 -11.08 0.20 -7.79
C ALA A 144 -11.45 1.23 -6.71
N VAL A 145 -10.59 1.45 -5.72
CA VAL A 145 -10.83 2.42 -4.64
C VAL A 145 -10.92 3.85 -5.18
N ASN A 146 -10.07 4.21 -6.15
CA ASN A 146 -10.13 5.53 -6.79
C ASN A 146 -11.39 5.71 -7.64
N ALA A 147 -11.89 4.65 -8.28
CA ALA A 147 -13.13 4.69 -9.05
C ALA A 147 -14.37 4.88 -8.15
N ASP A 148 -14.36 4.27 -6.96
CA ASP A 148 -15.40 4.47 -5.94
C ASP A 148 -15.31 5.88 -5.30
N GLY A 149 -14.10 6.36 -5.04
CA GLY A 149 -13.83 7.73 -4.59
C GLY A 149 -14.15 8.01 -3.11
N THR A 150 -14.73 7.06 -2.37
CA THR A 150 -15.13 7.27 -0.96
C THR A 150 -13.94 7.55 -0.03
N PHE A 151 -12.76 6.99 -0.32
CA PHE A 151 -11.57 7.08 0.54
C PHE A 151 -10.46 7.98 -0.02
N GLY A 152 -10.83 8.97 -0.84
CA GLY A 152 -9.89 9.88 -1.48
C GLY A 152 -9.07 9.21 -2.58
N GLN A 153 -7.95 9.82 -2.94
CA GLN A 153 -7.07 9.29 -3.99
C GLN A 153 -6.00 8.38 -3.38
N TRP A 154 -5.66 7.31 -4.09
CA TRP A 154 -4.66 6.32 -3.72
C TRP A 154 -3.65 6.11 -4.86
N LYS A 155 -2.40 5.86 -4.48
CA LYS A 155 -1.32 5.42 -5.37
C LYS A 155 -0.56 4.25 -4.76
N TYR A 156 0.09 3.47 -5.61
CA TYR A 156 0.98 2.38 -5.22
C TYR A 156 2.38 2.63 -5.76
N SER A 157 3.42 2.31 -4.99
CA SER A 157 4.81 2.38 -5.44
C SER A 157 5.70 1.39 -4.67
N ILE A 158 6.79 0.99 -5.31
CA ILE A 158 7.82 0.14 -4.70
C ILE A 158 9.15 0.89 -4.70
N ALA A 159 9.76 0.97 -3.51
CA ALA A 159 11.14 1.44 -3.37
C ALA A 159 12.11 0.25 -3.42
N LYS A 160 12.84 0.12 -4.53
CA LYS A 160 13.92 -0.88 -4.67
C LYS A 160 15.15 -0.53 -3.84
N LYS A 161 15.39 0.76 -3.67
CA LYS A 161 16.40 1.30 -2.76
C LYS A 161 15.76 2.35 -1.89
N VAL A 162 16.25 2.47 -0.67
CA VAL A 162 15.76 3.49 0.26
C VAL A 162 16.03 4.91 -0.27
N SER A 163 17.10 5.09 -1.05
CA SER A 163 17.44 6.34 -1.73
C SER A 163 16.40 6.81 -2.75
N ASP A 164 15.52 5.91 -3.20
CA ASP A 164 14.52 6.22 -4.24
C ASP A 164 13.27 6.86 -3.62
N ILE A 165 13.06 6.68 -2.31
CA ILE A 165 11.87 7.15 -1.58
C ILE A 165 11.63 8.66 -1.78
N PRO A 166 12.62 9.56 -1.65
CA PRO A 166 12.38 10.98 -1.87
C PRO A 166 11.84 11.31 -3.27
N GLU A 167 12.34 10.65 -4.32
CA GLU A 167 11.87 10.87 -5.69
C GLU A 167 10.48 10.25 -5.89
N ILE A 168 10.22 9.05 -5.33
CA ILE A 168 8.88 8.42 -5.35
C ILE A 168 7.84 9.35 -4.72
N LEU A 169 8.10 9.89 -3.52
CA LEU A 169 7.21 10.82 -2.84
C LEU A 169 6.97 12.08 -3.67
N LYS A 170 8.03 12.57 -4.33
CA LYS A 170 7.93 13.74 -5.19
C LYS A 170 7.05 13.48 -6.41
N ILE A 171 7.26 12.38 -7.13
CA ILE A 171 6.45 12.00 -8.29
C ILE A 171 4.99 11.76 -7.87
N ALA A 172 4.77 11.00 -6.79
CA ALA A 172 3.44 10.70 -6.28
C ALA A 172 2.64 11.98 -5.98
N SER A 173 3.28 13.00 -5.38
CA SER A 173 2.61 14.28 -5.07
C SER A 173 2.32 15.19 -6.26
N LEU A 174 2.88 14.94 -7.44
CA LEU A 174 2.81 15.85 -8.60
C LEU A 174 1.73 15.50 -9.62
N ALA A 175 1.37 14.21 -9.73
CA ALA A 175 0.39 13.78 -10.73
C ALA A 175 -1.05 13.99 -10.22
N HIS A 176 -1.70 15.01 -10.78
CA HIS A 176 -3.17 15.18 -10.80
C HIS A 176 -3.70 14.71 -12.15
#